data_AF-A0A3P7N7H1-F1
#
_entry.id   AF-A0A3P7N7H1-F1
#
_cell.length_a   1.000
_cell.length_b   1.000
_cell.length_c   1.000
_cell.angle_alpha   90.00
_cell.angle_beta   90.00
_cell.angle_gamma   90.00
#
_symmetry.space_group_name_H-M   'P 1'
#
loop_
_entity.id
_entity.type
_entity.pdbx_description
1 polymer ?
#
loop_
_entity_poly.entity_id
_entity_poly.type
_entity_poly.pdbx_seq_one_letter_code
_entity_poly.pdbx_strand_id
1 'polypeptide(L)'
;MTTLKQVLSCLFVLMIYTIFRDSIKMIRNYLNNIDFNNVYLTPYFWRIDKKRAKEGKIFLWPLSKAEKRSNGLMKPISPPTRAEIHASWLPLAKFTFILITANFVIQGSGFIADLVKQMLNFDYKRHSNITMSTEKCIFQPNPPDWAYAAKYILVPLLIMFLLQVIFGYVIKRATLFYIIGNIFRKRNKARIIHLYNKMLFVRINGRNLARARIRFQVQRRILQRQQIREKR
;
A
#
# COMPACT_ATOMS: atom_id res chain seq x y z
N MET A 1 24.03 -20.76 18.57
CA MET A 1 23.46 -20.54 17.22
C MET A 1 22.12 -21.24 16.98
N THR A 2 21.67 -22.18 17.80
CA THR A 2 20.39 -22.91 17.64
C THR A 2 19.16 -22.04 17.99
N THR A 3 19.26 -21.20 19.03
CA THR A 3 18.16 -20.31 19.48
C THR A 3 17.78 -19.25 18.45
N LEU A 4 18.74 -18.62 17.78
CA LEU A 4 18.47 -17.65 16.71
C LEU A 4 17.75 -18.29 15.52
N LYS A 5 18.11 -19.52 15.15
CA LYS A 5 17.46 -20.26 14.05
C LYS A 5 15.99 -20.58 14.37
N GLN A 6 15.69 -20.96 15.62
CA GLN A 6 14.31 -21.22 16.07
C GLN A 6 13.47 -19.94 16.12
N VAL A 7 14.02 -18.83 16.62
CA VAL A 7 13.36 -17.52 16.62
C VAL A 7 13.06 -17.07 15.20
N LEU A 8 14.03 -17.20 14.29
CA LEU A 8 13.84 -16.88 12.88
C LEU A 8 12.76 -17.75 12.23
N SER A 9 12.71 -19.04 12.57
CA SER A 9 11.69 -19.98 12.08
C SER A 9 10.29 -19.58 12.55
N CYS A 10 10.14 -19.20 13.82
CA CYS A 10 8.87 -18.71 14.37
C CYS A 10 8.42 -17.40 13.68
N LEU A 11 9.35 -16.46 13.51
CA LEU A 11 9.08 -15.20 12.79
C LEU A 11 8.66 -15.42 11.34
N PHE A 12 9.24 -16.42 10.68
CA PHE A 12 8.85 -16.79 9.32
C PHE A 12 7.41 -17.30 9.25
N VAL A 13 6.99 -18.17 10.18
CA VAL A 13 5.60 -18.64 10.27
C VAL A 13 4.63 -17.47 10.53
N LEU A 14 4.97 -16.56 11.45
CA LEU A 14 4.18 -15.37 11.72
C LEU A 14 4.08 -14.46 10.49
N MET A 15 5.18 -14.28 9.75
CA MET A 15 5.19 -13.52 8.50
C MET A 15 4.22 -14.13 7.49
N ILE A 16 4.29 -15.44 7.26
CA ILE A 16 3.38 -16.14 6.35
C ILE A 16 1.92 -15.94 6.78
N TYR A 17 1.61 -16.15 8.07
CA TYR A 17 0.26 -15.96 8.60
C TYR A 17 -0.26 -14.53 8.35
N THR A 18 0.55 -13.50 8.59
CA THR A 18 0.15 -12.11 8.34
C THR A 18 -0.13 -11.83 6.87
N ILE A 19 0.66 -12.39 5.95
CA ILE A 19 0.47 -12.25 4.50
C ILE A 19 -0.86 -12.89 4.08
N PHE A 20 -1.14 -14.10 4.55
CA PHE A 20 -2.41 -14.77 4.26
C PHE A 20 -3.61 -14.02 4.83
N ARG A 21 -3.54 -13.61 6.10
CA ARG A 21 -4.59 -12.81 6.76
C ARG A 21 -4.90 -11.54 6.00
N ASP A 22 -3.87 -10.78 5.59
CA ASP A 22 -4.03 -9.54 4.84
C ASP A 22 -4.59 -9.78 3.43
N SER A 23 -4.19 -10.87 2.78
CA SER A 23 -4.70 -11.27 1.47
C SER A 23 -6.19 -11.61 1.52
N ILE A 24 -6.62 -12.39 2.52
CA ILE A 24 -8.05 -12.72 2.73
C ILE A 24 -8.84 -11.44 3.03
N LYS A 25 -8.31 -10.55 3.87
CA LYS A 25 -8.95 -9.26 4.18
C LYS A 25 -9.12 -8.42 2.92
N MET A 26 -8.11 -8.38 2.04
CA MET A 26 -8.18 -7.67 0.77
C MET A 26 -9.26 -8.24 -0.16
N ILE A 27 -9.33 -9.57 -0.31
CA ILE A 27 -10.36 -10.24 -1.12
C ILE A 27 -11.76 -9.94 -0.56
N ARG A 28 -11.95 -10.09 0.76
CA ARG A 28 -13.24 -9.81 1.42
C ARG A 28 -13.69 -8.36 1.18
N ASN A 29 -12.78 -7.41 1.35
CA ASN A 29 -13.07 -5.99 1.08
C ASN A 29 -13.37 -5.73 -0.40
N TYR A 30 -12.65 -6.38 -1.32
CA TYR A 30 -12.89 -6.26 -2.75
C TYR A 30 -14.28 -6.74 -3.17
N LEU A 31 -14.74 -7.84 -2.58
CA LEU A 31 -16.05 -8.42 -2.86
C LEU A 31 -17.19 -7.65 -2.20
N ASN A 32 -17.03 -7.22 -0.96
CA ASN A 32 -18.13 -6.61 -0.19
C ASN A 32 -18.25 -5.10 -0.41
N ASN A 33 -17.13 -4.38 -0.54
CA ASN A 33 -17.13 -2.93 -0.70
C ASN A 33 -16.81 -2.53 -2.15
N ILE A 34 -17.74 -1.83 -2.81
CA ILE A 34 -17.60 -1.42 -4.22
C ILE A 34 -16.64 -0.24 -4.41
N ASP A 35 -16.46 0.59 -3.38
CA ASP A 35 -15.56 1.74 -3.37
C ASP A 35 -14.13 1.36 -2.94
N PHE A 36 -13.93 0.18 -2.34
CA PHE A 36 -12.62 -0.25 -1.84
C PHE A 36 -11.56 -0.26 -2.94
N ASN A 37 -10.59 0.66 -2.88
CA ASN A 37 -9.54 0.84 -3.89
C ASN A 37 -10.09 0.92 -5.34
N ASN A 38 -11.24 1.58 -5.53
CA ASN A 38 -11.88 1.74 -6.83
C ASN A 38 -11.64 3.13 -7.41
N VAL A 39 -10.37 3.49 -7.64
CA VAL A 39 -9.95 4.82 -8.12
C VAL A 39 -9.24 4.76 -9.48
N TYR A 40 -9.34 3.63 -10.18
CA TYR A 40 -8.48 3.32 -11.32
C TYR A 40 -9.16 3.50 -12.67
N LEU A 41 -8.49 4.24 -13.55
CA LEU A 41 -8.92 4.45 -14.93
C LEU A 41 -8.47 3.27 -15.80
N THR A 42 -9.30 2.24 -15.85
CA THR A 42 -9.04 1.01 -16.63
C THR A 42 -9.34 1.19 -18.13
N PRO A 43 -8.84 0.32 -19.03
CA PRO A 43 -9.24 0.35 -20.43
C PRO A 43 -10.76 0.18 -20.64
N TYR A 44 -11.41 -0.63 -19.79
CA TYR A 44 -12.85 -0.82 -19.84
C TYR A 44 -13.63 0.44 -19.50
N PHE A 45 -13.14 1.25 -18.55
CA PHE A 45 -13.69 2.56 -18.23
C PHE A 45 -13.79 3.45 -19.48
N TRP A 46 -12.70 3.52 -20.25
CA TRP A 46 -12.66 4.32 -21.48
C TRP A 46 -13.52 3.75 -22.61
N ARG A 47 -13.75 2.43 -22.62
CA ARG A 47 -14.69 1.81 -23.56
C ARG A 47 -16.14 2.26 -23.30
N ILE A 48 -16.53 2.43 -22.03
CA ILE A 48 -17.84 2.97 -21.66
C ILE A 48 -17.96 4.43 -22.15
N ASP A 49 -16.92 5.24 -21.89
CA ASP A 49 -16.89 6.66 -22.25
C ASP A 49 -16.99 6.87 -23.78
N LYS A 50 -16.17 6.14 -24.55
CA LYS A 50 -16.20 6.16 -26.03
C LYS A 50 -17.56 5.74 -26.58
N LYS A 51 -18.19 4.72 -25.99
CA LYS A 51 -19.53 4.28 -26.40
C LYS A 51 -20.56 5.40 -26.18
N ARG A 52 -20.53 6.06 -25.03
CA ARG A 52 -21.46 7.16 -24.73
C ARG A 52 -21.24 8.38 -25.61
N ALA A 53 -19.98 8.69 -25.95
CA ALA A 53 -19.65 9.75 -26.89
C ALA A 53 -20.23 9.46 -28.29
N LYS A 54 -20.11 8.21 -28.79
CA LYS A 54 -20.74 7.80 -30.06
C LYS A 54 -22.26 7.88 -30.03
N GLU A 55 -22.87 7.62 -28.88
CA GLU A 55 -24.32 7.73 -28.68
C GLU A 55 -24.81 9.18 -28.43
N GLY A 56 -23.93 10.18 -28.50
CA GLY A 56 -24.29 11.59 -28.24
C GLY A 56 -24.71 11.87 -26.78
N LYS A 57 -24.46 10.94 -25.85
CA LYS A 57 -24.81 11.09 -24.44
C LYS A 57 -23.72 11.85 -23.69
N ILE A 58 -24.06 12.45 -22.55
CA ILE A 58 -23.06 13.07 -21.67
C ILE A 58 -21.98 12.03 -21.30
N PHE A 59 -20.72 12.42 -21.53
CA PHE A 59 -19.51 11.64 -21.32
C PHE A 59 -18.48 12.41 -20.48
N LEU A 60 -17.41 11.74 -20.05
CA LEU A 60 -16.41 12.24 -19.11
C LEU A 60 -15.15 12.81 -19.77
N TRP A 61 -14.78 12.40 -20.98
CA TRP A 61 -13.66 13.05 -21.67
C TRP A 61 -13.98 14.50 -22.07
N PRO A 62 -13.06 15.47 -21.94
CA PRO A 62 -11.79 15.41 -21.21
C PRO A 62 -11.97 15.51 -19.68
N LEU A 63 -11.10 14.84 -18.94
CA LEU A 63 -11.04 14.94 -17.47
C LEU A 63 -10.10 16.07 -17.04
N SER A 64 -10.63 17.03 -16.27
CA SER A 64 -9.83 18.12 -15.69
C SER A 64 -8.84 17.61 -14.64
N LYS A 65 -7.70 18.30 -14.47
CA LYS A 65 -6.72 17.98 -13.41
C LYS A 65 -7.36 18.04 -12.02
N ALA A 66 -8.27 19.00 -11.80
CA ALA A 66 -9.00 19.15 -10.55
C ALA A 66 -9.92 17.94 -10.27
N GLU A 67 -10.63 17.45 -11.29
CA GLU A 67 -11.49 16.26 -11.16
C GLU A 67 -10.68 15.00 -10.86
N LYS A 68 -9.51 14.85 -11.50
CA LYS A 68 -8.58 13.75 -11.22
C LYS A 68 -8.08 13.79 -9.78
N ARG A 69 -7.69 14.97 -9.28
CA ARG A 69 -7.18 15.14 -7.91
C ARG A 69 -8.29 14.93 -6.86
N SER A 70 -9.46 15.52 -7.06
CA SER A 70 -10.60 15.43 -6.13
C SER A 70 -11.06 13.98 -5.92
N ASN A 71 -11.10 13.20 -7.01
CA ASN A 71 -11.48 11.78 -6.95
C ASN A 71 -10.28 10.83 -6.73
N GLY A 72 -9.06 11.35 -6.54
CA GLY A 72 -7.85 10.54 -6.37
C GLY A 72 -7.58 9.56 -7.51
N LEU A 73 -7.93 9.92 -8.74
CA LEU A 73 -7.89 8.99 -9.89
C LEU A 73 -6.46 8.62 -10.25
N MET A 74 -6.23 7.32 -10.43
CA MET A 74 -4.91 6.77 -10.78
C MET A 74 -4.99 5.91 -12.04
N LYS A 75 -3.87 5.78 -12.74
CA LYS A 75 -3.71 4.74 -13.76
C LYS A 75 -3.42 3.40 -13.04
N PRO A 76 -3.81 2.25 -13.62
CA PRO A 76 -3.47 0.93 -13.06
C PRO A 76 -1.96 0.78 -12.84
N ILE A 77 -1.18 1.24 -13.82
CA ILE A 77 0.28 1.36 -13.76
C ILE A 77 0.61 2.81 -13.40
N SER A 78 0.80 3.06 -12.12
CA SER A 78 1.21 4.35 -11.56
C SER A 78 2.38 4.14 -10.60
N PRO A 79 3.22 5.15 -10.32
CA PRO A 79 4.18 5.05 -9.23
C PRO A 79 3.46 4.88 -7.88
N PRO A 80 4.13 4.29 -6.87
CA PRO A 80 3.54 4.05 -5.56
C PRO A 80 3.24 5.35 -4.81
N THR A 81 2.10 5.38 -4.12
CA THR A 81 1.70 6.51 -3.28
C THR A 81 2.44 6.48 -1.94
N ARG A 82 2.69 7.63 -1.29
CA ARG A 82 3.30 7.68 0.05
C ARG A 82 2.59 6.79 1.08
N ALA A 83 1.25 6.76 1.04
CA ALA A 83 0.46 5.88 1.89
C ALA A 83 0.69 4.38 1.59
N GLU A 84 0.82 4.01 0.31
CA GLU A 84 1.12 2.64 -0.10
C GLU A 84 2.55 2.22 0.29
N ILE A 85 3.51 3.14 0.19
CA ILE A 85 4.89 2.93 0.64
C ILE A 85 4.91 2.72 2.16
N HIS A 86 4.27 3.61 2.92
CA HIS A 86 4.22 3.49 4.38
C HIS A 86 3.54 2.18 4.83
N ALA A 87 2.43 1.80 4.19
CA ALA A 87 1.76 0.54 4.47
C ALA A 87 2.56 -0.71 4.05
N SER A 88 3.57 -0.55 3.19
CA SER A 88 4.47 -1.64 2.78
C SER A 88 5.69 -1.74 3.70
N TRP A 89 6.11 -0.64 4.33
CA TRP A 89 7.20 -0.65 5.31
C TRP A 89 6.74 -1.02 6.72
N LEU A 90 5.48 -0.74 7.07
CA LEU A 90 4.93 -1.04 8.39
C LEU A 90 5.11 -2.51 8.84
N PRO A 91 4.90 -3.54 7.98
CA PRO A 91 5.20 -4.92 8.34
C PRO A 91 6.68 -5.14 8.60
N LEU A 92 7.57 -4.60 7.77
CA LEU A 92 9.02 -4.72 7.94
C LEU A 92 9.47 -4.11 9.26
N ALA A 93 9.04 -2.88 9.55
CA ALA A 93 9.35 -2.20 10.81
C ALA A 93 8.83 -2.99 12.03
N LYS A 94 7.65 -3.60 11.93
CA LYS A 94 7.10 -4.48 12.98
C LYS A 94 7.94 -5.73 13.16
N PHE A 95 8.32 -6.43 12.08
CA PHE A 95 9.14 -7.62 12.17
C PHE A 95 10.55 -7.33 12.68
N THR A 96 11.17 -6.23 12.26
CA THR A 96 12.47 -5.80 12.80
C THR A 96 12.37 -5.47 14.28
N PHE A 97 11.31 -4.78 14.70
CA PHE A 97 11.08 -4.48 16.11
C PHE A 97 10.90 -5.76 16.93
N ILE A 98 10.05 -6.69 16.48
CA ILE A 98 9.81 -7.98 17.17
C ILE A 98 11.11 -8.81 17.22
N LEU A 99 11.91 -8.80 16.16
CA LEU A 99 13.20 -9.50 16.15
C LEU A 99 14.16 -8.89 17.18
N ILE A 100 14.28 -7.57 17.25
CA ILE A 100 15.16 -6.89 18.21
C ILE A 100 14.70 -7.17 19.65
N THR A 101 13.41 -7.03 19.94
CA THR A 101 12.87 -7.31 21.28
C THR A 101 13.05 -8.77 21.67
N ALA A 102 12.83 -9.71 20.76
CA ALA A 102 13.07 -11.13 21.01
C ALA A 102 14.55 -11.41 21.36
N ASN A 103 15.49 -10.83 20.64
CA ASN A 103 16.93 -10.99 20.94
C ASN A 103 17.29 -10.41 22.31
N PHE A 104 16.77 -9.22 22.64
CA PHE A 104 17.00 -8.59 23.94
C PHE A 104 16.42 -9.42 25.10
N VAL A 105 15.20 -9.95 24.94
CA VAL A 105 14.55 -10.83 25.94
C VAL A 105 15.34 -12.11 26.15
N ILE A 106 15.90 -12.71 25.09
CA ILE A 106 16.72 -13.93 25.22
C ILE A 106 17.99 -13.68 26.05
N GLN A 107 18.55 -12.47 26.01
CA GLN A 107 19.72 -12.08 26.80
C GLN A 107 19.38 -11.64 28.23
N GLY A 108 18.14 -11.21 28.49
CA GLY A 108 17.70 -10.74 29.81
C GLY A 108 17.51 -11.84 30.86
N SER A 109 17.50 -11.43 32.13
CA SER A 109 17.13 -12.25 33.30
C SER A 109 15.79 -11.76 33.86
N GLY A 110 14.71 -12.50 33.59
CA GLY A 110 13.37 -12.17 34.06
C GLY A 110 12.37 -13.24 33.65
N PHE A 111 11.20 -13.28 34.29
CA PHE A 111 10.20 -14.34 34.10
C PHE A 111 9.85 -14.61 32.62
N ILE A 112 9.65 -13.54 31.83
CA ILE A 112 9.36 -13.66 30.39
C ILE A 112 10.55 -14.22 29.61
N ALA A 113 11.78 -13.86 29.99
CA ALA A 113 12.99 -14.41 29.38
C ALA A 113 13.13 -15.91 29.67
N ASP A 114 12.80 -16.35 30.88
CA ASP A 114 12.89 -17.75 31.28
C ASP A 114 11.81 -18.61 30.60
N LEU A 115 10.59 -18.08 30.45
CA LEU A 115 9.52 -18.73 29.69
C LEU A 115 9.91 -18.90 28.21
N VAL A 116 10.45 -17.84 27.58
CA VAL A 116 10.92 -17.89 26.18
C VAL A 116 12.10 -18.87 26.02
N LYS A 117 13.03 -18.90 26.97
CA LYS A 117 14.15 -19.87 26.98
C LYS A 117 13.64 -21.30 27.12
N GLN A 118 12.63 -21.58 27.94
CA GLN A 118 12.03 -22.92 28.07
C GLN A 118 11.35 -23.36 26.76
N MET A 119 10.66 -22.46 26.06
CA MET A 119 10.03 -22.76 24.76
C MET A 119 11.06 -23.01 23.64
N LEU A 120 12.19 -22.30 23.65
CA LEU A 120 13.28 -22.46 22.66
C LEU A 120 14.17 -23.68 22.96
N ASN A 121 14.28 -24.10 24.23
CA ASN A 121 15.14 -25.20 24.65
C ASN A 121 14.60 -26.61 24.34
N PHE A 122 13.55 -26.74 23.52
CA PHE A 122 13.11 -28.04 22.98
C PHE A 122 14.10 -28.52 21.88
N ASP A 123 15.22 -29.04 22.38
CA ASP A 123 15.97 -30.24 21.99
C ASP A 123 17.37 -30.18 21.33
N TYR A 124 18.18 -31.11 21.88
CA TYR A 124 19.47 -31.70 21.51
C TYR A 124 20.77 -30.86 21.53
N LYS A 125 21.52 -30.95 22.64
CA LYS A 125 22.97 -30.64 22.68
C LYS A 125 23.80 -31.90 22.87
N ARG A 126 24.48 -32.32 21.79
CA ARG A 126 25.66 -33.20 21.83
C ARG A 126 26.85 -32.36 22.30
N HIS A 127 27.42 -32.70 23.45
CA HIS A 127 28.70 -32.15 23.89
C HIS A 127 29.83 -32.75 23.04
N SER A 128 30.61 -31.91 22.37
CA SER A 128 31.90 -32.30 21.78
C SER A 128 32.98 -31.41 22.37
N ASN A 129 33.91 -32.03 23.10
CA ASN A 129 35.09 -31.36 23.64
C ASN A 129 36.09 -31.17 22.51
N ILE A 130 36.13 -29.97 21.93
CA ILE A 130 37.15 -29.59 20.96
C ILE A 130 38.00 -28.52 21.64
N THR A 131 39.23 -28.88 22.00
CA THR A 131 40.24 -27.95 22.47
C THR A 131 40.91 -27.33 21.25
N MET A 132 40.65 -26.04 21.00
CA MET A 132 41.34 -25.29 19.96
C MET A 132 42.49 -24.50 20.58
N SER A 133 43.67 -24.63 19.99
CA SER A 133 44.89 -23.94 20.43
C SER A 133 44.82 -22.43 20.17
N THR A 134 45.16 -21.65 21.20
CA THR A 134 45.03 -20.18 21.30
C THR A 134 46.10 -19.41 20.51
N GLU A 135 46.96 -20.08 19.75
CA GLU A 135 48.11 -19.47 19.06
C GLU A 135 47.73 -18.68 17.80
N LYS A 136 46.49 -18.81 17.32
CA LYS A 136 45.99 -18.08 16.14
C LYS A 136 45.42 -16.69 16.47
N CYS A 137 45.62 -16.20 17.70
CA CYS A 137 45.00 -15.00 18.26
C CYS A 137 45.91 -13.76 18.34
N ILE A 138 46.85 -13.59 17.40
CA ILE A 138 47.57 -12.31 17.24
C ILE A 138 47.31 -11.80 15.82
N PHE A 139 46.10 -11.31 15.59
CA PHE A 139 45.78 -10.52 14.40
C PHE A 139 45.51 -9.09 14.87
N GLN A 140 46.35 -8.14 14.45
CA GLN A 140 46.14 -6.73 14.76
C GLN A 140 44.87 -6.22 14.04
N PRO A 141 43.99 -5.48 14.73
CA PRO A 141 42.75 -5.01 14.14
C PRO A 141 43.04 -3.89 13.14
N ASN A 142 43.05 -4.21 11.85
CA ASN A 142 43.06 -3.19 10.80
C ASN A 142 41.68 -2.51 10.74
N PRO A 143 41.64 -1.16 10.68
CA PRO A 143 40.38 -0.45 10.55
C PRO A 143 39.69 -0.88 9.25
N PRO A 144 38.36 -1.10 9.27
CA PRO A 144 37.64 -1.46 8.06
C PRO A 144 37.73 -0.31 7.06
N ASP A 145 38.08 -0.62 5.82
CA ASP A 145 37.98 0.34 4.72
C ASP A 145 36.50 0.67 4.51
N TRP A 146 36.10 1.84 5.04
CA TRP A 146 34.73 2.33 4.99
C TRP A 146 34.23 2.51 3.55
N ALA A 147 35.11 2.82 2.60
CA ALA A 147 34.73 2.96 1.19
C ALA A 147 34.45 1.59 0.56
N TYR A 148 35.28 0.59 0.86
CA TYR A 148 35.06 -0.79 0.43
C TYR A 148 33.77 -1.37 1.04
N ALA A 149 33.58 -1.21 2.35
CA ALA A 149 32.39 -1.67 3.06
C ALA A 149 31.11 -0.98 2.53
N ALA A 150 31.15 0.33 2.27
CA ALA A 150 30.02 1.04 1.70
C ALA A 150 29.65 0.49 0.30
N LYS A 151 30.65 0.28 -0.57
CA LYS A 151 30.42 -0.17 -1.95
C LYS A 151 29.91 -1.61 -2.03
N TYR A 152 30.48 -2.53 -1.26
CA TYR A 152 30.19 -3.96 -1.41
C TYR A 152 29.18 -4.51 -0.39
N ILE A 153 28.88 -3.77 0.68
CA ILE A 153 27.93 -4.21 1.71
C ILE A 153 26.71 -3.29 1.75
N LEU A 154 26.92 -1.97 1.94
CA LEU A 154 25.81 -1.03 2.12
C LEU A 154 24.98 -0.86 0.83
N VAL A 155 25.63 -0.69 -0.32
CA VAL A 155 24.93 -0.51 -1.62
C VAL A 155 24.07 -1.73 -1.97
N PRO A 156 24.56 -2.99 -1.91
CA PRO A 156 23.71 -4.16 -2.15
C PRO A 156 22.57 -4.30 -1.14
N LEU A 157 22.79 -4.03 0.14
CA LEU A 157 21.73 -4.05 1.16
C LEU A 157 20.63 -3.03 0.87
N LEU A 158 21.02 -1.82 0.47
CA LEU A 158 20.07 -0.78 0.11
C LEU A 158 19.29 -1.16 -1.15
N ILE A 159 19.94 -1.76 -2.15
CA ILE A 159 19.28 -2.28 -3.35
C ILE A 159 18.29 -3.39 -3.01
N MET A 160 18.66 -4.36 -2.15
CA MET A 160 17.75 -5.41 -1.69
C MET A 160 16.54 -4.84 -0.95
N PHE A 161 16.74 -3.83 -0.11
CA PHE A 161 15.65 -3.15 0.59
C PHE A 161 14.70 -2.44 -0.38
N LEU A 162 15.25 -1.70 -1.36
CA LEU A 162 14.45 -1.04 -2.40
C LEU A 162 13.66 -2.05 -3.22
N LEU A 163 14.28 -3.16 -3.62
CA LEU A 163 13.61 -4.25 -4.33
C LEU A 163 12.46 -4.81 -3.50
N GLN A 164 12.65 -5.03 -2.19
CA GLN A 164 11.60 -5.56 -1.32
C GLN A 164 10.38 -4.63 -1.23
N VAL A 165 10.60 -3.31 -1.17
CA VAL A 165 9.52 -2.31 -1.20
C VAL A 165 8.79 -2.32 -2.55
N ILE A 166 9.54 -2.39 -3.65
CA ILE A 166 8.98 -2.45 -5.01
C ILE A 166 8.15 -3.73 -5.18
N PHE A 167 8.68 -4.89 -4.76
CA PHE A 167 7.96 -6.16 -4.84
C PHE A 167 6.68 -6.13 -4.01
N GLY A 168 6.70 -5.61 -2.78
CA GLY A 168 5.49 -5.50 -1.96
C GLY A 168 4.39 -4.64 -2.61
N TYR A 169 4.78 -3.52 -3.22
CA TYR A 169 3.86 -2.66 -3.96
C TYR A 169 3.30 -3.35 -5.22
N VAL A 170 4.20 -3.90 -6.05
CA VAL A 170 3.87 -4.54 -7.32
C VAL A 170 2.98 -5.74 -7.08
N ILE A 171 3.28 -6.58 -6.08
CA ILE A 171 2.47 -7.75 -5.72
C ILE A 171 1.05 -7.32 -5.35
N LYS A 172 0.86 -6.31 -4.49
CA LYS A 172 -0.49 -5.84 -4.12
C LYS A 172 -1.29 -5.36 -5.33
N ARG A 173 -0.66 -4.58 -6.22
CA ARG A 173 -1.30 -4.07 -7.44
C ARG A 173 -1.59 -5.18 -8.45
N ALA A 174 -0.64 -6.09 -8.65
CA ALA A 174 -0.80 -7.22 -9.55
C ALA A 174 -1.91 -8.16 -9.07
N THR A 175 -1.94 -8.48 -7.78
CA THR A 175 -3.00 -9.30 -7.18
C THR A 175 -4.37 -8.64 -7.33
N LEU A 176 -4.47 -7.32 -7.15
CA LEU A 176 -5.74 -6.60 -7.31
C LEU A 176 -6.26 -6.64 -8.75
N PHE A 177 -5.41 -6.34 -9.75
CA PHE A 177 -5.86 -6.19 -11.14
C PHE A 177 -5.82 -7.49 -11.95
N TYR A 178 -4.75 -8.26 -11.85
CA TYR A 178 -4.55 -9.45 -12.67
C TYR A 178 -5.14 -10.70 -12.02
N ILE A 179 -4.98 -10.87 -10.70
CA ILE A 179 -5.49 -12.07 -10.02
C ILE A 179 -6.97 -11.89 -9.69
N ILE A 180 -7.30 -11.04 -8.72
CA ILE A 180 -8.67 -10.82 -8.24
C ILE A 180 -9.55 -10.21 -9.33
N GLY A 181 -9.02 -9.24 -10.09
CA GLY A 181 -9.74 -8.60 -11.18
C GLY A 181 -10.13 -9.55 -12.32
N ASN A 182 -9.34 -10.61 -12.55
CA ASN A 182 -9.64 -11.64 -13.53
C ASN A 182 -10.57 -12.73 -12.97
N ILE A 183 -10.29 -13.24 -11.76
CA ILE A 183 -11.13 -14.24 -11.07
C ILE A 183 -12.57 -13.72 -10.92
N PHE A 184 -12.74 -12.48 -10.45
CA PHE A 184 -14.06 -11.89 -10.19
C PHE A 184 -14.45 -10.86 -11.27
N ARG A 185 -14.45 -11.28 -12.53
CA ARG A 185 -14.73 -10.40 -13.69
C ARG A 185 -16.07 -9.66 -13.57
N LYS A 186 -17.14 -10.32 -13.10
CA LYS A 186 -18.47 -9.70 -12.90
C LYS A 186 -18.40 -8.56 -11.88
N ARG A 187 -17.73 -8.78 -10.74
CA ARG A 187 -17.55 -7.76 -9.68
C ARG A 187 -16.65 -6.62 -10.16
N ASN A 188 -15.56 -6.92 -10.86
CA ASN A 188 -14.66 -5.91 -11.42
C ASN A 188 -15.39 -4.98 -12.40
N LYS A 189 -16.20 -5.55 -13.31
CA LYS A 189 -17.05 -4.78 -14.23
C LYS A 189 -18.02 -3.86 -13.49
N ALA A 190 -18.69 -4.36 -12.45
CA ALA A 190 -19.61 -3.57 -11.63
C ALA A 190 -18.90 -2.40 -10.93
N ARG A 191 -17.72 -2.62 -10.36
CA ARG A 191 -16.88 -1.58 -9.75
C ARG A 191 -16.53 -0.47 -10.74
N ILE A 192 -16.09 -0.83 -11.94
CA ILE A 192 -15.72 0.15 -12.97
C ILE A 192 -16.94 0.98 -13.42
N ILE A 193 -18.10 0.34 -13.59
CA ILE A 193 -19.35 1.04 -13.92
C ILE A 193 -19.77 1.97 -12.78
N HIS A 194 -19.67 1.52 -11.53
CA HIS A 194 -19.99 2.33 -10.36
C HIS A 194 -19.11 3.58 -10.29
N LEU A 195 -17.78 3.43 -10.47
CA LEU A 195 -16.85 4.56 -10.52
C LEU A 195 -17.19 5.55 -11.64
N TYR A 196 -17.51 5.04 -12.84
CA TYR A 196 -17.93 5.86 -13.97
C TYR A 196 -19.20 6.66 -13.65
N ASN A 197 -20.23 6.00 -13.14
CA ASN A 197 -21.50 6.64 -12.80
C ASN A 197 -21.34 7.67 -11.67
N LYS A 198 -20.50 7.38 -10.67
CA LYS A 198 -20.17 8.31 -9.59
C LYS A 198 -19.57 9.61 -10.12
N MET A 199 -18.58 9.52 -11.02
CA MET A 199 -17.99 10.70 -11.65
C MET A 199 -18.97 11.44 -12.56
N LEU A 200 -19.77 10.71 -13.33
CA LEU A 200 -20.77 11.30 -14.20
C LEU A 200 -21.82 12.07 -13.39
N PHE A 201 -22.28 11.50 -12.28
CA PHE A 201 -23.19 12.15 -11.35
C PHE A 201 -22.63 13.45 -10.80
N VAL A 202 -21.39 13.44 -10.30
CA VAL A 202 -20.71 14.65 -9.79
C VAL A 202 -20.64 15.74 -10.85
N ARG A 203 -20.33 15.39 -12.10
CA ARG A 203 -20.25 16.36 -13.19
C ARG A 203 -21.62 16.93 -13.57
N ILE A 204 -22.65 16.09 -13.67
CA ILE A 204 -24.02 16.54 -13.96
C ILE A 204 -24.53 17.45 -12.85
N ASN A 205 -24.36 17.03 -11.60
CA ASN A 205 -24.81 17.80 -10.45
C ASN A 205 -24.05 19.13 -10.34
N GLY A 206 -22.73 19.12 -10.54
CA GLY A 206 -21.92 20.34 -10.57
C GLY A 206 -22.38 21.34 -11.63
N ARG A 207 -22.72 20.87 -12.84
CA ARG A 207 -23.28 21.73 -13.90
C ARG A 207 -24.67 22.27 -13.53
N ASN A 208 -25.53 21.45 -12.93
CA ASN A 208 -26.86 21.86 -12.51
C ASN A 208 -26.79 22.93 -11.41
N LEU A 209 -25.92 22.73 -10.42
CA LEU A 209 -25.66 23.70 -9.35
C LEU A 209 -25.09 25.01 -9.90
N ALA A 210 -24.13 24.95 -10.83
CA ALA A 210 -23.59 26.14 -11.48
C ALA A 210 -24.67 26.93 -12.24
N ARG A 211 -25.53 26.23 -13.00
CA ARG A 211 -26.66 26.87 -13.71
C ARG A 211 -27.67 27.49 -12.74
N ALA A 212 -28.01 26.81 -11.65
CA ALA A 212 -28.91 27.35 -10.63
C ALA A 212 -28.32 28.62 -9.97
N ARG A 213 -27.02 28.61 -9.66
CA ARG A 213 -26.31 29.77 -9.10
C ARG A 213 -26.34 30.96 -10.06
N ILE A 214 -26.08 30.76 -11.35
CA ILE A 214 -26.13 31.83 -12.36
C ILE A 214 -27.54 32.42 -12.44
N ARG A 215 -28.58 31.57 -12.53
CA ARG A 215 -29.97 32.03 -12.56
C ARG A 215 -30.32 32.87 -11.32
N PHE A 216 -29.94 32.41 -10.14
CA PHE A 216 -30.16 33.14 -8.89
C PHE A 216 -29.45 34.51 -8.88
N GLN A 217 -28.19 34.56 -9.33
CA GLN A 217 -27.43 35.81 -9.41
C GLN A 217 -28.04 36.81 -10.41
N VAL A 218 -28.49 36.33 -11.57
CA VAL A 218 -29.15 37.17 -12.58
C VAL A 218 -30.48 37.71 -12.03
N GLN A 219 -31.32 36.85 -11.42
CA GLN A 219 -32.58 37.27 -10.82
C GLN A 219 -32.38 38.35 -9.75
N ARG A 220 -31.40 38.17 -8.87
CA ARG A 220 -31.06 39.17 -7.85
C ARG A 220 -30.65 40.50 -8.46
N ARG A 221 -29.85 40.51 -9.53
CA ARG A 221 -29.45 41.74 -10.25
C ARG A 221 -30.65 42.43 -10.91
N ILE A 222 -31.59 41.68 -11.47
CA ILE A 222 -32.81 42.22 -12.07
C ILE A 222 -33.66 42.91 -11.01
N LEU A 223 -33.91 42.26 -9.88
CA LEU A 223 -34.68 42.82 -8.76
C LEU A 223 -34.04 44.10 -8.22
N GLN A 224 -32.70 44.13 -8.06
CA GLN A 224 -31.99 45.34 -7.66
C GLN A 224 -32.17 46.50 -8.66
N ARG A 225 -32.13 46.21 -9.97
CA ARG A 225 -32.38 47.21 -11.01
C ARG A 225 -33.84 47.69 -11.05
N GLN A 226 -34.80 46.85 -10.69
CA GLN A 226 -36.20 47.25 -10.55
C GLN A 226 -36.38 48.19 -9.35
N GLN A 227 -35.83 47.84 -8.20
CA GLN A 227 -35.87 48.70 -7.00
C GLN A 227 -35.22 50.07 -7.22
N ILE A 228 -34.09 50.13 -7.95
CA ILE A 228 -33.46 51.41 -8.29
C ILE A 228 -34.35 52.26 -9.21
N ARG A 229 -35.07 51.62 -10.14
CA ARG A 229 -36.02 52.32 -11.03
C ARG A 229 -37.25 52.83 -10.29
N GLU A 230 -37.77 52.07 -9.33
CA GLU A 230 -38.92 52.48 -8.51
C GLU A 230 -38.59 53.63 -7.54
N LYS A 231 -37.32 53.78 -7.15
CA LYS A 231 -36.86 54.87 -6.27
C LYS A 231 -36.50 56.17 -7.01
N ARG A 232 -36.48 56.15 -8.34
CA ARG A 232 -36.22 57.31 -9.20
C ARG A 232 -37.53 57.91 -9.68
#